data_AF-A0A851GAS6-F1
#
_entry.id   AF-A0A851GAS6-F1
#
_cell.length_a   1.000
_cell.length_b   1.000
_cell.length_c   1.000
_cell.angle_alpha   90.00
_cell.angle_beta   90.00
_cell.angle_gamma   90.00
#
_symmetry.space_group_name_H-M   'P 1'
#
loop_
_entity.id
_entity.type
_entity.pdbx_description
1 polymer ?
#
loop_
_entity_poly.entity_id
_entity_poly.type
_entity_poly.pdbx_seq_one_letter_code
_entity_poly.pdbx_strand_id
1 'polypeptide(L)'
;MVKLTFFSVLMVIASGAGALWAQDTPPNLPAGFRLIGHYQLKSKIKVENGEAMPVVISPLKYRVYSDGIDVRVYCRTAGEESYTSYQIYRSDGIGVAKPSGELQVIAGVQGICKKGEMMRQISVTRTSLTMVKMPPRSHRVLVTRAISVGSTGAIPKTD
;
A
#
# COMPACT_ATOMS: atom_id res chain seq x y z
N MET A 1 -47.14 42.81 -2.48
CA MET A 1 -46.85 41.46 -1.92
C MET A 1 -46.52 40.54 -3.07
N VAL A 2 -45.24 40.25 -3.31
CA VAL A 2 -44.78 39.33 -4.38
C VAL A 2 -43.95 38.24 -3.70
N LYS A 3 -44.42 36.99 -3.73
CA LYS A 3 -43.68 35.82 -3.26
C LYS A 3 -42.89 35.26 -4.44
N LEU A 4 -41.58 35.40 -4.40
CA LEU A 4 -40.64 34.81 -5.36
C LEU A 4 -40.28 33.41 -4.87
N THR A 5 -40.82 32.37 -5.52
CA THR A 5 -40.51 30.98 -5.17
C THR A 5 -39.33 30.52 -6.01
N PHE A 6 -38.15 30.39 -5.40
CA PHE A 6 -36.97 29.80 -6.01
C PHE A 6 -37.15 28.27 -6.11
N PHE A 7 -37.16 27.75 -7.34
CA PHE A 7 -37.01 26.31 -7.61
C PHE A 7 -35.51 26.00 -7.69
N SER A 8 -34.96 25.31 -6.70
CA SER A 8 -33.60 24.74 -6.77
C SER A 8 -33.68 23.30 -7.27
N VAL A 9 -33.21 23.06 -8.49
CA VAL A 9 -32.98 21.70 -9.03
C VAL A 9 -31.70 21.17 -8.39
N LEU A 10 -31.85 20.21 -7.47
CA LEU A 10 -30.73 19.47 -6.90
C LEU A 10 -30.31 18.38 -7.90
N MET A 11 -29.26 18.66 -8.68
CA MET A 11 -28.64 17.69 -9.57
C MET A 11 -27.86 16.66 -8.73
N VAL A 12 -28.44 15.48 -8.54
CA VAL A 12 -27.76 14.33 -7.92
C VAL A 12 -26.72 13.81 -8.91
N ILE A 13 -25.46 14.18 -8.70
CA ILE A 13 -24.34 13.52 -9.39
C ILE A 13 -24.12 12.18 -8.69
N ALA A 14 -24.61 11.10 -9.31
CA ALA A 14 -24.25 9.74 -8.94
C ALA A 14 -22.74 9.56 -9.14
N SER A 15 -21.98 9.63 -8.06
CA SER A 15 -20.55 9.32 -8.05
C SER A 15 -20.39 7.80 -8.21
N GLY A 16 -20.22 7.37 -9.45
CA GLY A 16 -19.74 6.03 -9.78
C GLY A 16 -18.37 5.81 -9.15
N ALA A 17 -18.32 5.07 -8.04
CA ALA A 17 -17.11 4.72 -7.30
C ALA A 17 -16.17 3.73 -8.05
N GLY A 18 -16.33 3.57 -9.36
CA GLY A 18 -15.61 2.59 -10.18
C GLY A 18 -14.48 3.15 -11.05
N ALA A 19 -14.33 4.47 -11.17
CA ALA A 19 -13.49 5.07 -12.22
C ALA A 19 -12.38 6.00 -11.70
N LEU A 20 -11.41 5.49 -10.92
CA LEU A 20 -10.20 6.26 -10.55
C LEU A 20 -8.94 5.39 -10.39
N TRP A 21 -8.77 4.43 -11.30
CA TRP A 21 -7.50 3.74 -11.53
C TRP A 21 -7.14 3.95 -13.00
N ALA A 22 -6.77 5.18 -13.36
CA ALA A 22 -6.15 5.42 -14.65
C ALA A 22 -4.98 4.44 -14.78
N GLN A 23 -5.04 3.59 -15.81
CA GLN A 23 -4.01 2.63 -16.19
C GLN A 23 -2.78 3.39 -16.70
N ASP A 24 -2.12 4.15 -15.83
CA ASP A 24 -0.82 4.73 -16.15
C ASP A 24 0.22 3.75 -15.62
N THR A 25 0.63 2.81 -16.48
CA THR A 25 1.93 2.15 -16.30
C THR A 25 2.97 3.25 -16.15
N PRO A 26 3.87 3.19 -15.14
CA PRO A 26 4.91 4.19 -14.98
C PRO A 26 5.65 4.42 -16.30
N PRO A 27 5.86 5.68 -16.75
CA PRO A 27 6.41 5.97 -18.08
C PRO A 27 7.81 5.36 -18.31
N ASN A 28 8.54 5.05 -17.23
CA ASN A 28 9.88 4.48 -17.26
C ASN A 28 9.96 3.13 -16.54
N LEU A 29 8.94 2.28 -16.68
CA LEU A 29 8.98 0.91 -16.17
C LEU A 29 9.92 0.06 -17.05
N PRO A 30 11.01 -0.53 -16.51
CA PRO A 30 11.91 -1.35 -17.30
C PRO A 30 11.22 -2.61 -17.83
N ALA A 31 11.72 -3.12 -18.95
CA ALA A 31 11.30 -4.41 -19.49
C ALA A 31 11.44 -5.52 -18.43
N GLY A 32 10.48 -6.43 -18.38
CA GLY A 32 10.45 -7.54 -17.42
C GLY A 32 9.65 -7.27 -16.15
N PHE A 33 9.45 -6.01 -15.76
CA PHE A 33 8.61 -5.68 -14.60
C PHE A 33 7.13 -5.89 -14.92
N ARG A 34 6.47 -6.71 -14.10
CA ARG A 34 5.03 -7.02 -14.18
C ARG A 34 4.30 -6.46 -12.98
N LEU A 35 3.05 -6.05 -13.18
CA LEU A 35 2.20 -5.55 -12.10
C LEU A 35 1.89 -6.69 -11.12
N ILE A 36 2.23 -6.48 -9.85
CA ILE A 36 1.84 -7.34 -8.73
C ILE A 36 0.49 -6.88 -8.17
N GLY A 37 0.28 -5.57 -8.07
CA GLY A 37 -0.99 -5.05 -7.64
C GLY A 37 -1.02 -3.59 -7.27
N HIS A 38 -2.19 -3.23 -6.78
CA HIS A 38 -2.68 -1.89 -6.58
C HIS A 38 -3.09 -1.79 -5.11
N TYR A 39 -2.48 -0.92 -4.32
CA TYR A 39 -2.69 -0.91 -2.87
C TYR A 39 -3.04 0.49 -2.38
N GLN A 40 -3.96 0.59 -1.43
CA GLN A 40 -4.31 1.84 -0.78
C GLN A 40 -3.82 1.84 0.66
N LEU A 41 -3.14 2.93 1.03
CA LEU A 41 -2.66 3.15 2.38
C LEU A 41 -3.83 3.06 3.37
N LYS A 42 -3.68 2.18 4.36
CA LYS A 42 -4.70 1.91 5.38
C LYS A 42 -4.26 2.41 6.75
N SER A 43 -3.00 2.22 7.11
CA SER A 43 -2.46 2.69 8.38
C SER A 43 -0.96 2.95 8.31
N LYS A 44 -0.50 3.80 9.23
CA LYS A 44 0.91 4.01 9.50
C LYS A 44 1.09 4.10 11.01
N ILE A 45 2.04 3.34 11.52
CA ILE A 45 2.37 3.26 12.95
C ILE A 45 3.84 3.65 13.10
N LYS A 46 4.12 4.43 14.13
CA LYS A 46 5.46 4.71 14.61
C LYS A 46 5.66 3.90 15.89
N VAL A 47 6.66 3.03 15.89
CA VAL A 47 7.12 2.33 17.09
C VAL A 47 8.35 3.06 17.61
N GLU A 48 8.37 3.43 18.88
CA GLU A 48 9.47 4.14 19.53
C GLU A 48 9.44 3.78 21.02
N ASN A 49 10.59 3.44 21.61
CA ASN A 49 10.71 3.09 23.04
C ASN A 49 9.73 1.99 23.49
N GLY A 50 9.42 1.02 22.63
CA GLY A 50 8.46 -0.07 22.91
C GLY A 50 6.99 0.32 22.74
N GLU A 51 6.69 1.59 22.47
CA GLU A 51 5.33 2.08 22.29
C GLU A 51 4.96 2.20 20.82
N ALA A 52 3.74 1.79 20.47
CA ALA A 52 3.18 1.91 19.13
C ALA A 52 2.19 3.08 19.06
N MET A 53 2.53 4.12 18.29
CA MET A 53 1.72 5.32 18.08
C MET A 53 1.16 5.36 16.66
N PRO A 54 -0.16 5.55 16.46
CA PRO A 54 -0.70 5.80 15.13
C PRO A 54 -0.18 7.14 14.57
N VAL A 55 0.08 7.17 13.27
CA VAL A 55 0.49 8.37 12.55
C VAL A 55 -0.66 8.81 11.66
N VAL A 56 -1.01 10.10 11.70
CA VAL A 56 -2.03 10.67 10.79
C VAL A 56 -1.56 10.48 9.35
N ILE A 57 -2.44 9.96 8.51
CA ILE A 57 -2.16 9.65 7.11
C ILE A 57 -3.11 10.40 6.20
N SER A 58 -2.58 10.88 5.07
CA SER A 58 -3.39 11.24 3.92
C SER A 58 -3.58 10.02 3.03
N PRO A 59 -4.73 9.86 2.34
CA PRO A 59 -4.93 8.77 1.40
C PRO A 59 -3.80 8.72 0.36
N LEU A 60 -3.20 7.54 0.21
CA LEU A 60 -2.08 7.32 -0.70
C LEU A 60 -2.27 5.99 -1.43
N LYS A 61 -2.02 5.98 -2.74
CA LYS A 61 -2.11 4.78 -3.57
C LYS A 61 -0.71 4.33 -3.99
N TYR A 62 -0.49 3.03 -3.92
CA TYR A 62 0.73 2.37 -4.35
C TYR A 62 0.45 1.48 -5.56
N ARG A 63 1.41 1.46 -6.48
CA ARG A 63 1.48 0.48 -7.57
C ARG A 63 2.74 -0.34 -7.37
N VAL A 64 2.61 -1.66 -7.33
CA VAL A 64 3.74 -2.55 -7.06
C VAL A 64 4.02 -3.37 -8.30
N TYR A 65 5.27 -3.34 -8.77
CA TYR A 65 5.74 -4.12 -9.91
C TYR A 65 6.93 -4.97 -9.49
N SER A 66 7.14 -6.10 -10.17
CA SER A 66 8.32 -6.95 -9.96
C SER A 66 8.74 -7.64 -11.24
N ASP A 67 10.04 -7.86 -11.40
CA ASP A 67 10.67 -8.68 -12.44
C ASP A 67 11.11 -10.06 -11.93
N GLY A 68 10.81 -10.37 -10.66
CA GLY A 68 11.24 -11.60 -9.99
C GLY A 68 12.56 -11.49 -9.21
N ILE A 69 13.32 -10.41 -9.38
CA ILE A 69 14.56 -10.13 -8.64
C ILE A 69 14.36 -8.90 -7.73
N ASP A 70 13.74 -7.87 -8.27
CA ASP A 70 13.41 -6.64 -7.57
C ASP A 70 11.89 -6.42 -7.50
N VAL A 71 11.48 -5.68 -6.48
CA VAL A 71 10.13 -5.12 -6.36
C VAL A 71 10.23 -3.61 -6.36
N ARG A 72 9.51 -2.95 -7.25
CA ARG A 72 9.36 -1.49 -7.27
C ARG A 72 8.00 -1.08 -6.75
N VAL A 73 8.02 -0.29 -5.68
CA VAL A 73 6.82 0.31 -5.10
C VAL A 73 6.75 1.76 -5.57
N TYR A 74 5.83 2.03 -6.48
CA TYR A 74 5.54 3.36 -7.02
C TYR A 74 4.50 4.07 -6.18
N CYS A 75 4.70 5.37 -6.00
CA CYS A 75 3.80 6.26 -5.29
C CYS A 75 3.79 7.61 -5.99
N ARG A 76 2.61 8.20 -6.17
CA ARG A 76 2.47 9.56 -6.69
C ARG A 76 2.18 10.51 -5.53
N THR A 77 3.03 11.52 -5.37
CA THR A 77 2.91 12.53 -4.31
C THR A 77 3.11 13.91 -4.94
N ALA A 78 2.21 14.86 -4.66
CA ALA A 78 2.28 16.22 -5.21
C ALA A 78 2.45 16.27 -6.75
N GLY A 79 1.82 15.34 -7.48
CA GLY A 79 1.89 15.27 -8.93
C GLY A 79 3.11 14.50 -9.48
N GLU A 80 4.16 14.32 -8.68
CA GLU A 80 5.37 13.59 -9.06
C GLU A 80 5.26 12.09 -8.78
N GLU A 81 5.73 11.29 -9.73
CA GLU A 81 5.82 9.84 -9.56
C GLU A 81 7.23 9.46 -9.08
N SER A 82 7.29 8.72 -7.98
CA SER A 82 8.55 8.18 -7.46
C SER A 82 8.39 6.70 -7.14
N TYR A 83 9.51 5.97 -7.10
CA TYR A 83 9.52 4.60 -6.65
C TYR A 83 10.66 4.31 -5.68
N THR A 84 10.49 3.25 -4.90
CA THR A 84 11.58 2.61 -4.15
C THR A 84 11.73 1.18 -4.67
N SER A 85 12.96 0.80 -5.04
CA SER A 85 13.30 -0.56 -5.44
C SER A 85 13.76 -1.36 -4.22
N TYR A 86 13.30 -2.59 -4.13
CA TYR A 86 13.61 -3.53 -3.06
C TYR A 86 14.11 -4.83 -3.68
N GLN A 87 15.31 -5.26 -3.31
CA GLN A 87 15.83 -6.55 -3.74
C GLN A 87 15.10 -7.66 -2.98
N ILE A 88 14.55 -8.63 -3.70
CA ILE A 88 13.87 -9.78 -3.11
C ILE A 88 14.92 -10.65 -2.41
N TYR A 89 14.69 -10.94 -1.14
CA TYR A 89 15.51 -11.89 -0.38
C TYR A 89 14.74 -13.16 0.02
N ARG A 90 13.41 -13.15 -0.08
CA ARG A 90 12.53 -14.32 0.08
C ARG A 90 11.31 -14.25 -0.82
N SER A 91 10.97 -15.39 -1.40
CA SER A 91 9.83 -15.58 -2.30
C SER A 91 9.07 -16.88 -2.04
N ASP A 92 9.45 -17.63 -1.00
CA ASP A 92 8.84 -18.89 -0.53
C ASP A 92 7.53 -18.67 0.24
N GLY A 93 7.17 -17.41 0.52
CA GLY A 93 5.94 -17.02 1.20
C GLY A 93 6.21 -16.09 2.39
N ILE A 94 5.13 -15.67 3.03
CA ILE A 94 5.14 -14.77 4.18
C ILE A 94 4.38 -15.43 5.32
N GLY A 95 5.04 -15.54 6.48
CA GLY A 95 4.38 -15.96 7.72
C GLY A 95 3.44 -14.88 8.24
N VAL A 96 2.17 -15.24 8.44
CA VAL A 96 1.13 -14.40 9.02
C VAL A 96 0.54 -15.13 10.22
N ALA A 97 0.53 -14.46 11.36
CA ALA A 97 -0.16 -14.95 12.53
C ALA A 97 -1.67 -14.78 12.36
N LYS A 98 -2.42 -15.86 12.53
CA LYS A 98 -3.88 -15.81 12.67
C LYS A 98 -4.26 -15.18 14.01
N PRO A 99 -5.51 -14.71 14.17
CA PRO A 99 -6.03 -14.29 15.48
C PRO A 99 -5.90 -15.37 16.56
N SER A 100 -5.90 -16.66 16.17
CA SER A 100 -5.67 -17.81 17.06
C SER A 100 -4.20 -17.99 17.49
N GLY A 101 -3.26 -17.22 16.93
CA GLY A 101 -1.82 -17.35 17.20
C GLY A 101 -1.08 -18.35 16.30
N GLU A 102 -1.81 -19.17 15.54
CA GLU A 102 -1.22 -20.09 14.55
C GLU A 102 -0.51 -19.30 13.44
N LEU A 103 0.70 -19.73 13.06
CA LEU A 103 1.44 -19.17 11.93
C LEU A 103 1.02 -19.85 10.63
N GLN A 104 0.46 -19.08 9.71
CA GLN A 104 0.16 -19.54 8.36
C GLN A 104 1.14 -18.91 7.36
N VAL A 105 1.70 -19.70 6.47
CA VAL A 105 2.47 -19.19 5.33
C VAL A 105 1.51 -18.89 4.19
N ILE A 106 1.56 -17.65 3.68
CA ILE A 106 0.78 -17.23 2.51
C ILE A 106 1.69 -16.81 1.37
N ALA A 107 1.19 -16.93 0.14
CA ALA A 107 1.95 -16.52 -1.04
C ALA A 107 2.30 -15.03 -1.00
N GLY A 108 3.56 -14.73 -1.27
CA GLY A 108 4.07 -13.37 -1.40
C GLY A 108 5.59 -13.31 -1.31
N VAL A 109 6.11 -12.08 -1.36
CA VAL A 109 7.55 -11.83 -1.45
C VAL A 109 7.99 -10.83 -0.38
N GLN A 110 9.23 -11.00 0.09
CA GLN A 110 9.88 -10.07 0.98
C GLN A 110 11.11 -9.47 0.31
N GLY A 111 11.26 -8.16 0.48
CA GLY A 111 12.34 -7.41 -0.14
C GLY A 111 12.97 -6.41 0.80
N ILE A 112 14.21 -6.03 0.50
CA ILE A 112 15.01 -5.10 1.31
C ILE A 112 15.60 -3.99 0.43
N CYS A 113 15.72 -2.80 1.00
CA CYS A 113 16.35 -1.65 0.38
C CYS A 113 17.17 -0.93 1.43
N LYS A 114 18.45 -0.70 1.14
CA LYS A 114 19.36 0.13 1.94
C LYS A 114 19.73 1.36 1.13
N LYS A 115 19.19 2.52 1.50
CA LYS A 115 19.46 3.80 0.82
C LYS A 115 19.63 4.92 1.83
N GLY A 116 20.72 5.67 1.72
CA GLY A 116 21.05 6.76 2.66
C GLY A 116 21.12 6.25 4.12
N GLU A 117 21.77 5.10 4.31
CA GLU A 117 21.87 4.35 5.58
C GLU A 117 20.52 3.89 6.18
N MET A 118 19.39 4.30 5.62
CA MET A 118 18.07 3.86 6.03
C MET A 118 17.79 2.44 5.53
N MET A 119 17.44 1.56 6.47
CA MET A 119 16.99 0.21 6.18
C MET A 119 15.48 0.23 5.93
N ARG A 120 15.06 -0.40 4.84
CA ARG A 120 13.66 -0.54 4.48
C ARG A 120 13.39 -1.97 4.11
N GLN A 121 12.28 -2.51 4.60
CA GLN A 121 11.81 -3.84 4.25
C GLN A 121 10.39 -3.76 3.74
N ILE A 122 10.05 -4.70 2.87
CA ILE A 122 8.69 -4.89 2.39
C ILE A 122 8.26 -6.34 2.52
N SER A 123 6.96 -6.49 2.63
CA SER A 123 6.24 -7.75 2.53
C SER A 123 5.05 -7.49 1.62
N VAL A 124 5.01 -8.17 0.48
CA VAL A 124 3.97 -8.00 -0.54
C VAL A 124 3.23 -9.30 -0.73
N THR A 125 1.92 -9.26 -0.55
CA THR A 125 0.99 -10.37 -0.79
C THR A 125 -0.10 -9.90 -1.75
N ARG A 126 -0.91 -10.81 -2.28
CA ARG A 126 -2.05 -10.44 -3.15
C ARG A 126 -3.01 -9.44 -2.50
N THR A 127 -3.13 -9.47 -1.17
CA THR A 127 -4.12 -8.69 -0.41
C THR A 127 -3.51 -7.49 0.31
N SER A 128 -2.20 -7.45 0.52
CA SER A 128 -1.59 -6.38 1.31
C SER A 128 -0.14 -6.09 0.97
N LEU A 129 0.24 -4.84 1.21
CA LEU A 129 1.61 -4.34 1.17
C LEU A 129 1.96 -3.82 2.56
N THR A 130 3.00 -4.36 3.17
CA THR A 130 3.59 -3.83 4.40
C THR A 130 4.96 -3.28 4.10
N MET A 131 5.25 -2.06 4.54
CA MET A 131 6.55 -1.41 4.42
C MET A 131 7.06 -1.05 5.82
N VAL A 132 8.27 -1.46 6.14
CA VAL A 132 8.96 -1.11 7.38
C VAL A 132 10.14 -0.19 7.04
N LYS A 133 10.30 0.91 7.79
CA LYS A 133 11.44 1.82 7.64
C LYS A 133 12.11 2.03 8.99
N MET A 134 13.42 1.83 9.00
CA MET A 134 14.30 1.95 10.16
C MET A 134 15.37 3.00 9.83
N PRO A 135 15.22 4.25 10.32
CA PRO A 135 16.21 5.30 10.12
C PRO A 135 17.54 4.99 10.84
N PRO A 136 18.69 5.38 10.27
CA PRO A 136 20.02 4.96 10.73
C PRO A 136 20.44 5.49 12.11
N ARG A 137 19.78 6.53 12.63
CA ARG A 137 20.10 7.16 13.92
C ARG A 137 18.84 7.42 14.73
N SER A 138 17.99 6.41 14.83
CA SER A 138 16.70 6.55 15.50
C SER A 138 16.27 5.24 16.13
N HIS A 139 15.74 5.32 17.36
CA HIS A 139 15.02 4.22 18.02
C HIS A 139 13.59 4.04 17.47
N ARG A 140 13.32 4.62 16.30
CA ARG A 140 11.99 4.63 15.67
C ARG A 140 11.93 3.60 14.55
N VAL A 141 10.82 2.90 14.48
CA VAL A 141 10.44 2.07 13.35
C VAL A 141 9.11 2.56 12.81
N LEU A 142 9.05 2.85 11.51
CA LEU A 142 7.80 3.20 10.85
C LEU A 142 7.26 1.98 10.11
N VAL A 143 6.07 1.55 10.48
CA VAL A 143 5.34 0.47 9.82
C VAL A 143 4.18 1.07 9.05
N THR A 144 4.15 0.86 7.74
CA THR A 144 3.10 1.32 6.84
C THR A 144 2.36 0.12 6.27
N ARG A 145 1.04 0.07 6.41
CA ARG A 145 0.19 -0.99 5.88
C ARG A 145 -0.74 -0.44 4.82
N ALA A 146 -0.76 -1.11 3.68
CA ALA A 146 -1.68 -0.84 2.58
C ALA A 146 -2.42 -2.14 2.20
N ILE A 147 -3.66 -1.98 1.72
CA ILE A 147 -4.55 -3.08 1.34
C ILE A 147 -4.79 -3.03 -0.16
N SER A 148 -4.84 -4.18 -0.80
CA SER A 148 -5.07 -4.28 -2.23
C SER A 148 -6.45 -3.72 -2.59
N VAL A 149 -6.51 -2.96 -3.68
CA VAL A 149 -7.74 -2.38 -4.20
C VAL A 149 -8.20 -3.21 -5.38
N GLY A 150 -9.38 -3.80 -5.23
CA GLY A 150 -9.87 -4.88 -6.09
C GLY A 150 -9.99 -6.21 -5.35
N SER A 151 -9.35 -6.37 -4.18
CA SER A 151 -9.69 -7.45 -3.23
C SER A 151 -10.78 -6.98 -2.27
N THR A 152 -11.99 -6.75 -2.79
CA THR A 152 -13.17 -6.63 -1.94
C THR A 152 -13.48 -8.03 -1.40
N GLY A 153 -13.12 -8.29 -0.14
CA GLY A 153 -13.73 -9.32 0.70
C GLY A 153 -13.61 -10.78 0.24
N ALA A 154 -12.49 -11.42 0.57
CA ALA A 154 -12.51 -12.83 0.96
C ALA A 154 -11.82 -12.94 2.32
N ILE A 155 -12.53 -12.52 3.37
CA ILE A 155 -12.29 -13.11 4.69
C ILE A 155 -12.72 -14.57 4.52
N PRO A 156 -11.86 -15.57 4.70
CA PRO A 156 -12.32 -16.95 4.71
C PRO A 156 -13.41 -17.02 5.79
N LYS A 157 -14.61 -17.45 5.42
CA LYS A 157 -15.64 -17.78 6.40
C LYS A 157 -15.01 -18.84 7.31
N THR A 158 -14.91 -18.51 8.58
CA THR A 158 -14.67 -19.49 9.63
C THR A 158 -15.94 -20.33 9.67
N ASP A 159 -15.87 -21.55 9.13
CA ASP A 159 -16.75 -22.63 9.58
C ASP A 159 -16.21 -23.16 10.92
#